data_AF-A0A354BFE7-F1
#
_entry.id   AF-A0A354BFE7-F1
#
_cell.length_a   1.000
_cell.length_b   1.000
_cell.length_c   1.000
_cell.angle_alpha   90.00
_cell.angle_beta   90.00
_cell.angle_gamma   90.00
#
_symmetry.space_group_name_H-M   'P 1'
#
loop_
_entity.id
_entity.type
_entity.pdbx_description
1 polymer ?
#
loop_
_entity_poly.entity_id
_entity_poly.type
_entity_poly.pdbx_seq_one_letter_code
_entity_poly.pdbx_strand_id
1 'polypeptide(L)'
;EAYPAWKAIFDQTADLRKQAGEISYQLLRYDNDTNKIVHFSEWSSLDKARRFFESPELAEIRRRAGVKAPHFMYLQEIERGVL
;
A
#
# COMPACT_ATOMS: atom_id res chain seq x y z
N GLU A 1 11.05 -4.73 -14.67
CA GLU A 1 12.10 -3.90 -14.05
C GLU A 1 11.59 -2.83 -13.08
N ALA A 2 10.33 -2.40 -13.12
CA ALA A 2 9.83 -1.34 -12.23
C ALA A 2 9.67 -1.75 -10.75
N TYR A 3 9.51 -3.05 -10.46
CA TYR A 3 9.24 -3.54 -9.10
C TYR A 3 10.36 -3.26 -8.09
N PRO A 4 11.66 -3.57 -8.36
CA PRO A 4 12.73 -3.28 -7.39
C PRO A 4 12.83 -1.80 -7.01
N ALA A 5 12.70 -0.90 -7.99
CA ALA A 5 12.73 0.55 -7.74
C ALA A 5 11.54 1.01 -6.89
N TRP A 6 10.33 0.54 -7.22
CA TRP A 6 9.14 0.81 -6.41
C TRP A 6 9.26 0.24 -4.98
N LYS A 7 9.79 -0.97 -4.84
CA LYS A 7 9.96 -1.65 -3.55
C LYS A 7 10.92 -0.89 -2.64
N ALA A 8 12.01 -0.34 -3.18
CA ALA A 8 12.93 0.49 -2.41
C ALA A 8 12.23 1.71 -1.78
N ILE A 9 11.37 2.39 -2.53
CA ILE A 9 10.57 3.54 -2.04
C ILE A 9 9.52 3.07 -1.02
N PHE A 10 8.84 1.95 -1.32
CA PHE A 10 7.89 1.34 -0.40
C PHE A 10 8.55 1.03 0.95
N ASP A 11 9.75 0.47 0.96
CA ASP A 11 10.48 0.12 2.17
C ASP A 11 10.93 1.36 2.95
N GLN A 12 11.43 2.39 2.25
CA GLN A 12 11.81 3.66 2.87
C GLN A 12 10.65 4.38 3.56
N THR A 13 9.40 4.12 3.12
CA THR A 13 8.19 4.74 3.69
C THR A 13 7.54 3.90 4.79
N ALA A 14 8.17 2.81 5.24
CA ALA A 14 7.60 1.93 6.27
C ALA A 14 7.31 2.65 7.59
N ASP A 15 8.26 3.46 8.08
CA ASP A 15 8.07 4.22 9.33
C ASP A 15 6.96 5.27 9.21
N LEU A 16 6.86 5.91 8.04
CA LEU A 16 5.80 6.89 7.77
C LEU A 16 4.42 6.22 7.80
N ARG A 17 4.28 5.04 7.19
CA ARG A 17 3.03 4.25 7.21
C ARG A 17 2.66 3.83 8.63
N LYS A 18 3.64 3.33 9.40
CA LYS A 18 3.46 2.96 10.81
C LYS A 18 2.97 4.15 11.64
N GLN A 19 3.61 5.32 11.49
CA GLN A 19 3.20 6.56 12.18
C GLN A 19 1.80 7.03 11.76
N ALA A 20 1.44 6.86 10.48
CA ALA A 20 0.11 7.16 9.97
C ALA A 20 -0.98 6.19 10.47
N GLY A 21 -0.57 5.05 11.04
CA GLY A 21 -1.46 4.11 11.71
C GLY A 21 -1.67 2.78 10.99
N GLU A 22 -0.78 2.41 10.06
CA GLU A 22 -0.66 1.04 9.55
C GLU A 22 -0.20 0.09 10.67
N ILE A 23 -0.88 -1.05 10.81
CA ILE A 23 -0.64 -2.07 11.85
C ILE A 23 0.15 -3.25 11.28
N SER A 24 -0.27 -3.75 10.13
CA SER A 24 0.37 -4.87 9.44
C SER A 24 0.16 -4.75 7.93
N TYR A 25 1.01 -5.40 7.13
CA TYR A 25 0.84 -5.44 5.69
C TYR A 25 1.33 -6.76 5.08
N GLN A 26 0.78 -7.07 3.92
CA GLN A 26 1.18 -8.13 3.02
C GLN A 26 1.37 -7.55 1.62
N LEU A 27 2.45 -7.96 0.95
CA LEU A 27 2.62 -7.75 -0.48
C LEU A 27 2.31 -9.04 -1.23
N LEU A 28 1.36 -8.95 -2.13
CA LEU A 28 1.00 -10.02 -3.05
C LEU A 28 1.30 -9.54 -4.46
N ARG A 29 1.50 -10.49 -5.38
CA ARG A 29 1.58 -10.21 -6.81
C ARG A 29 0.60 -11.11 -7.54
N TYR A 30 0.12 -10.65 -8.68
CA TYR A 30 -0.66 -11.49 -9.58
C TYR A 30 0.24 -12.64 -10.08
N ASP A 31 -0.31 -13.83 -10.18
CA ASP A 31 0.39 -15.03 -10.69
C ASP A 31 0.77 -14.88 -12.18
N ASN A 32 -0.03 -14.12 -12.93
CA ASN A 32 0.11 -13.88 -14.36
C ASN A 32 0.72 -12.52 -14.72
N ASP A 33 1.06 -11.66 -13.74
CA ASP A 33 1.65 -10.35 -13.99
C ASP A 33 2.58 -9.92 -12.84
N THR A 34 3.89 -10.04 -13.08
CA THR A 34 4.92 -9.75 -12.08
C THR A 34 5.00 -8.28 -11.67
N ASN A 35 4.37 -7.36 -12.42
CA ASN A 35 4.38 -5.93 -12.12
C ASN A 35 3.06 -5.46 -11.48
N LYS A 36 2.05 -6.34 -11.33
CA LYS A 36 0.82 -6.02 -10.57
C LYS A 36 0.97 -6.49 -9.14
N ILE A 37 1.16 -5.52 -8.26
CA ILE A 37 1.33 -5.71 -6.82
C ILE A 37 0.04 -5.32 -6.10
N VAL A 38 -0.37 -6.14 -5.13
CA VAL A 38 -1.42 -5.81 -4.17
C VAL A 38 -0.76 -5.55 -2.82
N HIS A 39 -1.01 -4.37 -2.28
CA HIS A 39 -0.65 -4.02 -0.91
C HIS A 39 -1.90 -4.19 -0.05
N PHE A 40 -1.95 -5.28 0.71
CA PHE A 40 -3.05 -5.58 1.62
C PHE A 40 -2.61 -5.27 3.05
N SER A 41 -3.24 -4.29 3.67
CA SER A 41 -2.75 -3.72 4.92
C SER A 41 -3.87 -3.49 5.92
N GLU A 42 -3.59 -3.75 7.18
CA GLU A 42 -4.47 -3.46 8.30
C GLU A 42 -4.12 -2.09 8.88
N TRP A 43 -5.14 -1.27 9.14
CA TRP A 43 -4.98 0.10 9.63
C TRP A 43 -5.82 0.35 10.88
N SER A 44 -5.31 1.20 11.76
CA SER A 44 -6.01 1.60 12.99
C SER A 44 -7.35 2.33 12.74
N SER A 45 -7.54 2.92 11.54
CA SER A 45 -8.86 3.30 11.04
C SER A 45 -8.84 3.50 9.52
N LEU A 46 -9.99 3.30 8.87
CA LEU A 46 -10.15 3.59 7.43
C LEU A 46 -9.95 5.09 7.13
N ASP A 47 -10.27 5.96 8.07
CA ASP A 47 -10.07 7.41 7.94
C ASP A 47 -8.58 7.78 7.87
N LYS A 48 -7.75 7.14 8.69
CA LYS A 48 -6.29 7.29 8.65
C LYS A 48 -5.71 6.73 7.35
N ALA A 49 -6.17 5.55 6.92
CA ALA A 49 -5.76 4.95 5.66
C ALA A 49 -6.06 5.88 4.46
N ARG A 50 -7.27 6.45 4.40
CA ARG A 50 -7.65 7.42 3.35
C ARG A 50 -6.75 8.64 3.35
N ARG A 51 -6.59 9.29 4.51
CA ARG A 51 -5.72 10.47 4.64
C ARG A 51 -4.29 10.19 4.18
N PHE A 52 -3.76 9.01 4.48
CA PHE A 52 -2.42 8.62 4.04
C PHE A 52 -2.35 8.40 2.52
N PHE A 53 -3.20 7.50 2.00
CA PHE A 53 -3.09 7.05 0.61
C PHE A 53 -3.49 8.11 -0.42
N GLU A 54 -4.44 8.97 -0.05
CA GLU A 54 -4.98 10.05 -0.86
C GLU A 54 -4.27 11.39 -0.58
N SER A 55 -3.22 11.40 0.27
CA SER A 55 -2.45 12.60 0.54
C SER A 55 -1.75 13.13 -0.73
N PRO A 56 -1.65 14.47 -0.89
CA PRO A 56 -0.87 15.08 -1.96
C PRO A 56 0.60 14.65 -1.96
N GLU A 57 1.17 14.44 -0.78
CA GLU A 57 2.55 13.99 -0.61
C GLU A 57 2.76 12.59 -1.23
N LEU A 58 1.88 11.63 -0.92
CA LEU A 58 1.99 10.29 -1.47
C LEU A 58 1.69 10.27 -2.98
N ALA A 59 0.82 11.15 -3.47
CA ALA A 59 0.61 11.33 -4.90
C ALA A 59 1.89 11.78 -5.63
N GLU A 60 2.64 12.72 -5.04
CA GLU A 60 3.92 13.19 -5.58
C GLU A 60 5.01 12.10 -5.52
N ILE A 61 5.08 11.34 -4.42
CA ILE A 61 5.99 10.19 -4.29
C ILE A 61 5.72 9.17 -5.41
N ARG A 62 4.45 8.83 -5.65
CA ARG A 62 4.06 7.91 -6.73
C ARG A 62 4.43 8.45 -8.11
N ARG A 63 4.21 9.75 -8.34
CA ARG A 63 4.58 10.42 -9.61
C ARG A 63 6.08 10.34 -9.85
N ARG A 64 6.91 10.64 -8.84
CA ARG A 64 8.38 10.53 -8.93
C ARG A 64 8.85 9.10 -9.14
N ALA A 65 8.15 8.13 -8.56
CA ALA A 65 8.42 6.70 -8.74
C ALA A 65 7.99 6.16 -10.11
N GLY A 66 7.31 6.96 -10.95
CA GLY A 66 6.81 6.53 -12.25
C GLY A 66 5.70 5.48 -12.17
N VAL A 67 5.04 5.36 -11.02
CA VAL A 67 4.01 4.34 -10.79
C VAL A 67 2.63 4.90 -11.11
N LYS A 68 1.85 4.14 -11.87
CA LYS A 68 0.45 4.47 -12.15
C LYS A 68 -0.33 4.55 -10.85
N ALA A 69 -1.30 5.46 -10.78
CA ALA A 69 -2.18 5.54 -9.62
C ALA A 69 -2.82 4.17 -9.36
N PRO A 70 -2.65 3.57 -8.17
CA PRO A 70 -3.26 2.30 -7.87
C PRO A 70 -4.76 2.47 -7.67
N HIS A 71 -5.49 1.36 -7.77
CA HIS A 71 -6.87 1.31 -7.32
C HIS A 71 -6.88 1.11 -5.81
N PHE A 72 -7.51 2.02 -5.07
CA PHE A 72 -7.65 1.91 -3.61
C PHE A 72 -8.98 1.22 -3.27
N MET A 73 -8.89 0.19 -2.43
CA MET A 73 -10.05 -0.51 -1.87
C MET A 73 -10.00 -0.40 -0.35
N TYR A 74 -11.06 0.11 0.25
CA TYR A 74 -11.20 0.24 1.71
C TYR A 74 -12.25 -0.78 2.18
N LEU A 75 -11.81 -1.74 2.98
CA LEU A 75 -12.59 -2.92 3.35
C LEU A 75 -12.87 -2.91 4.85
N GLN A 76 -14.07 -3.38 5.22
CA GLN A 76 -14.39 -3.74 6.60
C GLN A 76 -14.16 -5.24 6.76
N GLU A 77 -13.31 -5.64 7.69
CA GLU A 77 -13.13 -7.07 8.00
C GLU A 77 -14.43 -7.62 8.59
N ILE A 78 -14.89 -8.75 8.06
CA ILE A 78 -16.06 -9.50 8.56
C ILE A 78 -15.59 -10.72 9.34
N GLU A 79 -14.54 -11.40 8.87
CA GLU A 79 -13.98 -12.60 9.49
C GLU A 79 -12.52 -12.82 9.06
N ARG A 80 -11.70 -13.41 9.94
CA ARG A 80 -10.34 -13.88 9.66
C ARG A 80 -10.11 -15.22 10.35
N GLY A 81 -9.63 -16.23 9.62
CA GLY A 81 -9.42 -17.58 10.16
C GLY A 81 -8.32 -18.36 9.44
N VAL A 82 -7.94 -19.50 10.04
CA VAL A 82 -7.06 -20.53 9.48
C VAL A 82 -7.85 -21.84 9.49
N LEU A 83 -7.86 -22.57 8.37
CA LEU A 83 -8.58 -23.84 8.21
C LEU A 83 -7.68 -25.04 8.50
#